data_AF-A0A2G8S0H1-F1
#
_entry.id   AF-A0A2G8S0H1-F1
#
_cell.length_a   1.000
_cell.length_b   1.000
_cell.length_c   1.000
_cell.angle_alpha   90.00
_cell.angle_beta   90.00
_cell.angle_gamma   90.00
#
_symmetry.space_group_name_H-M   'P 1'
#
loop_
_entity.id
_entity.type
_entity.pdbx_description
1 polymer ?
#
loop_
_entity_poly.entity_id
_entity_poly.type
_entity_poly.pdbx_seq_one_letter_code
_entity_poly.pdbx_strand_id
1 'polypeptide(L)'
;MGAHELLFQSEDNALVNKADKRLGRHVGYATEILARQHRSFLFSISVSGSCVRFFRWDRAGCVVTESFDVHEEPELLCEFLWLFSQTTDVGRGHDMTVEVATRAEELLFKAAIQEYVGFQLDLTGDALEQAVLEHYVPGRAAAIHVLPQGCTADPSNIRRYIVSRPVVAPLHLTGRGTRGYWAVDAGDRRVVFIKDTWRNCEVMAAWEGETLQRMHDQGVRYIPSVVCHGDLPDCFPNEPRPIAGDERQCTATDEFRGLPWVCQVNGQTVRVYKQTHYRLVLGTVGYNLRRFKDTKELMHSTYDVFTAMREARTKASRIHRDISLGNVILVRERDRDIRRGYLIDWEASSEVDSSGLACFPGRTGTWLFMSQRMLSHDNVNEKMTLEDDMESLLYVILYTALRWLPHNYPDRHLHKLFHDFFEDQADFGGIPHGGLHKLANARGRAITREIAFKDASFHEWLNAVMDYHCPPKKLQKELEGRWSDPSFLDSYWSEHLQTCQLAQNDRVDHSVDPPRRAHTPSTVSLSESSVALTPPPAEPAVDGEPQVPRSNTLGKRRRGSRETSAQAERMSEPPTVRRRSARHVPRVDYTPYLQRSTRKKK
;
A
#
# COMPACT_ATOMS: atom_id res chain seq x y z
N MET A 1 32.47 -0.78 -16.23
CA MET A 1 32.93 -1.16 -14.88
C MET A 1 31.98 -0.66 -13.78
N GLY A 2 31.84 0.64 -13.50
CA GLY A 2 31.01 1.14 -12.38
C GLY A 2 29.47 0.96 -12.44
N ALA A 3 28.91 0.02 -13.21
CA ALA A 3 27.50 -0.38 -13.10
C ALA A 3 27.30 -1.60 -12.19
N HIS A 4 28.38 -2.32 -11.91
CA HIS A 4 28.38 -3.61 -11.21
C HIS A 4 29.02 -3.55 -9.82
N GLU A 5 29.52 -2.40 -9.38
CA GLU A 5 30.03 -2.21 -8.02
C GLU A 5 28.96 -1.53 -7.19
N LEU A 6 28.18 -2.33 -6.44
CA LEU A 6 27.05 -1.86 -5.62
C LEU A 6 27.47 -1.00 -4.42
N LEU A 7 28.73 -1.12 -4.02
CA LEU A 7 29.38 -0.34 -2.96
C LEU A 7 30.66 0.30 -3.52
N PHE A 8 30.54 0.95 -4.68
CA PHE A 8 31.66 1.62 -5.35
C PHE A 8 32.20 2.74 -4.47
N GLN A 9 33.40 2.56 -3.91
CA GLN A 9 34.11 3.62 -3.20
C GLN A 9 35.16 4.20 -4.12
N SER A 10 35.01 5.47 -4.48
CA SER A 10 35.96 6.21 -5.29
C SER A 10 36.02 7.66 -4.81
N GLU A 11 37.20 8.26 -4.94
CA GLU A 11 37.39 9.70 -4.72
C GLU A 11 36.67 10.53 -5.81
N ASP A 12 36.31 9.92 -6.95
CA ASP A 12 35.51 10.56 -7.99
C ASP A 12 34.01 10.49 -7.68
N ASN A 13 33.51 11.55 -7.07
CA ASN A 13 32.10 11.75 -6.77
C ASN A 13 31.18 11.61 -8.01
N ALA A 14 31.64 11.92 -9.23
CA ALA A 14 30.81 11.78 -10.43
C ALA A 14 30.59 10.31 -10.80
N LEU A 15 31.60 9.46 -10.59
CA LEU A 15 31.49 8.02 -10.81
C LEU A 15 30.61 7.34 -9.76
N VAL A 16 30.77 7.69 -8.48
CA VAL A 16 29.89 7.21 -7.39
C VAL A 16 28.44 7.56 -7.68
N ASN A 17 28.15 8.83 -7.98
CA ASN A 17 26.80 9.28 -8.34
C ASN A 17 26.22 8.54 -9.55
N LYS A 18 27.05 8.16 -10.53
CA LYS A 18 26.61 7.41 -11.72
C LYS A 18 26.32 5.95 -11.39
N ALA A 19 27.09 5.33 -10.50
CA ALA A 19 26.84 3.99 -9.99
C ALA A 19 25.53 3.95 -9.19
N ASP A 20 25.34 4.89 -8.27
CA ASP A 20 24.12 5.01 -7.46
C ASP A 20 22.87 5.21 -8.32
N LYS A 21 22.94 6.08 -9.33
CA LYS A 21 21.83 6.27 -10.28
C LYS A 21 21.46 4.99 -11.03
N ARG A 22 22.44 4.12 -11.33
CA ARG A 22 22.19 2.85 -12.02
C ARG A 22 21.54 1.84 -11.10
N LEU A 23 22.06 1.68 -9.88
CA LEU A 23 21.44 0.83 -8.87
C LEU A 23 20.01 1.30 -8.56
N GLY A 24 19.81 2.61 -8.38
CA GLY A 24 18.50 3.21 -8.17
C GLY A 24 17.51 2.91 -9.31
N ARG A 25 17.99 2.83 -10.57
CA ARG A 25 17.15 2.40 -11.70
C ARG A 25 16.76 0.92 -11.62
N HIS A 26 17.68 0.03 -11.24
CA HIS A 26 17.36 -1.39 -11.06
C HIS A 26 16.32 -1.60 -9.95
N VAL A 27 16.50 -0.91 -8.82
CA VAL A 27 15.52 -0.89 -7.72
C VAL A 27 14.18 -0.36 -8.22
N GLY A 28 14.17 0.76 -8.95
CA GLY A 28 12.95 1.32 -9.53
C GLY A 28 12.20 0.35 -10.44
N TYR A 29 12.90 -0.38 -11.32
CA TYR A 29 12.28 -1.41 -12.16
C TYR A 29 11.72 -2.57 -11.35
N ALA A 30 12.47 -3.06 -10.35
CA ALA A 30 12.00 -4.12 -9.47
C ALA A 30 10.76 -3.69 -8.68
N THR A 31 10.76 -2.46 -8.15
CA THR A 31 9.61 -1.86 -7.46
C THR A 31 8.39 -1.79 -8.36
N GLU A 32 8.51 -1.26 -9.58
CA GLU A 32 7.38 -1.17 -10.52
C GLU A 32 6.83 -2.54 -10.91
N ILE A 33 7.71 -3.53 -11.14
CA ILE A 33 7.28 -4.90 -11.45
C ILE A 33 6.53 -5.51 -10.26
N LEU A 34 7.07 -5.43 -9.05
CA LEU A 34 6.43 -5.94 -7.84
C LEU A 34 5.21 -5.11 -7.40
N ALA A 35 5.03 -3.89 -7.91
CA ALA A 35 3.82 -3.09 -7.69
C ALA A 35 2.69 -3.49 -8.64
N ARG A 36 3.01 -3.91 -9.87
CA ARG A 36 2.05 -4.19 -10.95
C ARG A 36 1.75 -5.66 -11.18
N GLN A 37 2.68 -6.55 -10.84
CA GLN A 37 2.52 -8.00 -10.98
C GLN A 37 2.33 -8.64 -9.60
N HIS A 38 1.54 -9.72 -9.55
CA HIS A 38 1.39 -10.54 -8.35
C HIS A 38 2.58 -11.49 -8.23
N ARG A 39 3.56 -11.09 -7.42
CA ARG A 39 4.84 -11.78 -7.26
C ARG A 39 5.28 -11.78 -5.80
N SER A 40 5.82 -12.90 -5.34
CA SER A 40 6.47 -13.04 -4.04
C SER A 40 7.92 -12.56 -4.07
N PHE A 41 8.61 -12.76 -5.19
CA PHE A 41 9.95 -12.26 -5.46
C PHE A 41 10.17 -12.08 -6.98
N LEU A 42 11.28 -11.45 -7.35
CA LEU A 42 11.66 -11.18 -8.73
C LEU A 42 13.14 -11.50 -8.95
N PHE A 43 13.44 -12.17 -10.06
CA PHE A 43 14.82 -12.25 -10.57
C PHE A 43 15.05 -11.20 -11.65
N SER A 44 16.24 -10.60 -11.67
CA SER A 44 16.69 -9.76 -12.80
C SER A 44 18.17 -9.98 -13.10
N ILE A 45 18.56 -9.78 -14.35
CA ILE A 45 19.94 -9.89 -14.82
C ILE A 45 20.45 -8.49 -15.14
N SER A 46 21.60 -8.11 -14.60
CA SER A 46 22.31 -6.89 -15.01
C SER A 46 23.46 -7.27 -15.95
N VAL A 47 23.58 -6.56 -17.07
CA VAL A 47 24.62 -6.77 -18.08
C VAL A 47 25.28 -5.42 -18.38
N SER A 48 26.61 -5.37 -18.31
CA SER A 48 27.39 -4.16 -18.63
C SER A 48 28.71 -4.55 -19.28
N GLY A 49 28.79 -4.42 -20.61
CA GLY A 49 29.87 -5.01 -21.38
C GLY A 49 29.73 -6.53 -21.36
N SER A 50 30.83 -7.24 -21.13
CA SER A 50 30.84 -8.70 -20.92
C SER A 50 30.45 -9.12 -19.50
N CYS A 51 30.42 -8.18 -18.54
CA CYS A 51 30.13 -8.50 -17.15
C CYS A 51 28.63 -8.70 -16.89
N VAL A 52 28.28 -9.80 -16.23
CA VAL A 52 26.92 -10.21 -15.87
C VAL A 52 26.78 -10.42 -14.37
N ARG A 53 25.60 -10.13 -13.82
CA ARG A 53 25.26 -10.35 -12.40
C ARG A 53 23.77 -10.68 -12.25
N PHE A 54 23.43 -11.61 -11.34
CA PHE A 54 22.04 -11.97 -11.04
C PHE A 54 21.57 -11.33 -9.74
N PHE A 55 20.31 -10.91 -9.73
CA PHE A 55 19.63 -10.30 -8.58
C PHE A 55 18.38 -11.11 -8.26
N ARG A 56 18.17 -11.40 -6.97
CA ARG A 56 16.91 -11.87 -6.40
C ARG A 56 16.36 -10.79 -5.48
N TRP A 57 15.24 -10.19 -5.86
CA TRP A 57 14.55 -9.15 -5.10
C TRP A 57 13.35 -9.74 -4.36
N ASP A 58 13.20 -9.45 -3.08
CA ASP A 58 11.97 -9.70 -2.33
C ASP A 58 11.65 -8.51 -1.42
N ARG A 59 10.62 -8.62 -0.58
CA ARG A 59 10.17 -7.53 0.29
C ARG A 59 11.07 -7.26 1.50
N ALA A 60 12.01 -8.16 1.78
CA ALA A 60 13.02 -7.98 2.81
C ALA A 60 14.29 -7.32 2.24
N GLY A 61 14.61 -7.52 0.96
CA GLY A 61 15.74 -6.87 0.32
C GLY A 61 16.14 -7.48 -1.02
N CYS A 62 17.45 -7.57 -1.24
CA CYS A 62 18.01 -8.15 -2.44
C CYS A 62 19.24 -9.00 -2.14
N VAL A 63 19.31 -10.17 -2.77
CA VAL A 63 20.52 -11.00 -2.83
C VAL A 63 21.11 -10.90 -4.22
N VAL A 64 22.42 -10.68 -4.30
CA VAL A 64 23.11 -10.43 -5.57
C VAL A 64 24.36 -11.30 -5.66
N THR A 65 24.58 -11.91 -6.81
CA THR A 65 25.81 -12.69 -7.07
C THR A 65 27.03 -11.78 -7.21
N GLU A 66 28.24 -12.36 -7.18
CA GLU A 66 29.41 -11.71 -7.75
C GLU A 66 29.23 -11.47 -9.26
N SER A 67 29.99 -10.51 -9.81
CA SER A 67 30.01 -10.26 -11.25
C SER A 67 30.95 -11.25 -11.92
N PHE A 68 30.57 -11.79 -13.06
CA PHE A 68 31.41 -12.68 -13.87
C PHE A 68 31.47 -12.19 -15.32
N ASP A 69 32.50 -12.57 -16.06
CA ASP A 69 32.63 -12.26 -17.49
C ASP A 69 31.95 -13.37 -18.32
N VAL A 70 30.94 -13.02 -19.11
CA VAL A 70 30.17 -13.97 -19.92
C VAL A 70 30.98 -14.62 -21.04
N HIS A 71 32.12 -14.05 -21.43
CA HIS A 71 33.02 -14.65 -22.41
C HIS A 71 33.95 -15.68 -21.78
N GLU A 72 34.27 -15.54 -20.49
CA GLU A 72 35.11 -16.48 -19.74
C GLU A 72 34.28 -17.61 -19.12
N GLU A 73 33.13 -17.29 -18.54
CA GLU A 73 32.22 -18.20 -17.83
C GLU A 73 30.78 -18.16 -18.42
N PRO A 74 30.60 -18.43 -19.74
CA PRO A 74 29.28 -18.40 -20.38
C PRO A 74 28.27 -19.41 -19.79
N GLU A 75 28.78 -20.49 -19.19
CA GLU A 75 27.98 -21.55 -18.57
C GLU A 75 27.09 -21.03 -17.44
N LEU A 76 27.52 -20.03 -16.67
CA LEU A 76 26.74 -19.49 -15.55
C LEU A 76 25.45 -18.81 -16.03
N LEU A 77 25.53 -18.03 -17.12
CA LEU A 77 24.35 -17.41 -17.73
C LEU A 77 23.45 -18.44 -18.41
N CYS A 78 24.04 -19.38 -19.15
CA CYS A 78 23.29 -20.44 -19.81
C CYS A 78 22.55 -21.32 -18.80
N GLU A 79 23.23 -21.73 -17.72
CA GLU A 79 22.68 -22.56 -16.66
C GLU A 79 21.56 -21.81 -15.92
N PHE A 80 21.77 -20.55 -15.54
CA PHE A 80 20.72 -19.76 -14.90
C PHE A 80 19.46 -19.67 -15.77
N LEU A 81 19.60 -19.31 -17.05
CA LEU A 81 18.46 -19.19 -17.96
C LEU A 81 17.78 -20.55 -18.20
N TRP A 82 18.57 -21.63 -18.30
CA TRP A 82 18.04 -22.97 -18.41
C TRP A 82 17.25 -23.36 -17.16
N LEU A 83 17.81 -23.23 -15.96
CA LEU A 83 17.13 -23.51 -14.69
C LEU A 83 15.88 -22.65 -14.51
N PHE A 84 15.95 -21.35 -14.83
CA PHE A 84 14.81 -20.44 -14.77
C PHE A 84 13.70 -20.85 -15.76
N SER A 85 14.05 -21.38 -16.94
CA SER A 85 13.08 -21.92 -17.90
C SER A 85 12.43 -23.22 -17.41
N GLN A 86 13.12 -24.02 -16.60
CA GLN A 86 12.62 -25.30 -16.09
C GLN A 86 11.90 -25.18 -14.74
N THR A 87 12.10 -24.09 -14.00
CA THR A 87 11.48 -23.90 -12.68
C THR A 87 9.98 -23.60 -12.80
N THR A 88 9.23 -23.93 -11.74
CA THR A 88 7.79 -23.70 -11.65
C THR A 88 7.49 -22.22 -11.58
N ASP A 89 6.23 -21.82 -11.78
CA ASP A 89 5.84 -20.42 -11.63
C ASP A 89 6.07 -19.90 -10.20
N VAL A 90 5.88 -20.76 -9.18
CA VAL A 90 6.32 -20.49 -7.79
C VAL A 90 7.82 -20.19 -7.74
N GLY A 91 8.65 -21.03 -8.35
CA GLY A 91 10.10 -20.85 -8.41
C GLY A 91 10.55 -19.62 -9.21
N ARG A 92 9.70 -19.12 -10.12
CA ARG A 92 9.89 -17.84 -10.82
C ARG A 92 9.36 -16.64 -10.03
N GLY A 93 8.76 -16.88 -8.86
CA GLY A 93 8.24 -15.87 -7.95
C GLY A 93 6.82 -15.39 -8.25
N HIS A 94 6.03 -16.13 -9.03
CA HIS A 94 4.61 -15.83 -9.23
C HIS A 94 3.79 -16.19 -7.99
N ASP A 95 2.85 -15.32 -7.63
CA ASP A 95 1.86 -15.63 -6.59
C ASP A 95 0.77 -16.53 -7.17
N MET A 96 0.81 -17.82 -6.82
CA MET A 96 -0.14 -18.82 -7.32
C MET A 96 -1.52 -18.75 -6.64
N THR A 97 -1.72 -17.81 -5.72
CA THR A 97 -3.06 -17.51 -5.15
C THR A 97 -3.85 -16.52 -6.01
N VAL A 98 -3.29 -16.11 -7.16
CA VAL A 98 -3.91 -15.17 -8.09
C VAL A 98 -3.92 -15.75 -9.50
N GLU A 99 -5.03 -15.59 -10.20
CA GLU A 99 -5.18 -15.99 -11.59
C GLU A 99 -5.97 -14.97 -12.40
N VAL A 100 -5.99 -15.14 -13.72
CA VAL A 100 -6.78 -14.28 -14.61
C VAL A 100 -8.27 -14.55 -14.40
N ALA A 101 -9.05 -13.49 -14.20
CA ALA A 101 -10.50 -13.63 -14.10
C ALA A 101 -11.11 -13.98 -15.46
N THR A 102 -12.15 -14.80 -15.46
CA THR A 102 -12.95 -15.08 -16.66
C THR A 102 -13.69 -13.82 -17.11
N ARG A 103 -14.13 -13.80 -18.38
CA ARG A 103 -14.92 -12.69 -18.90
C ARG A 103 -16.25 -12.50 -18.15
N ALA A 104 -16.86 -13.58 -17.69
CA ALA A 104 -18.10 -13.53 -16.90
C ALA A 104 -17.86 -12.90 -15.52
N GLU A 105 -16.76 -13.25 -14.86
CA GLU A 105 -16.35 -12.66 -13.59
C GLU A 105 -16.02 -11.17 -13.71
N GLU A 106 -15.34 -10.76 -14.79
CA GLU A 106 -15.06 -9.36 -15.05
C GLU A 106 -16.36 -8.53 -15.22
N LEU A 107 -17.34 -9.07 -15.94
CA LEU A 107 -18.64 -8.40 -16.12
C LEU A 107 -19.39 -8.30 -14.79
N LEU A 108 -19.35 -9.37 -13.98
CA LEU A 108 -19.93 -9.38 -12.64
C LEU A 108 -19.26 -8.34 -11.74
N PHE A 109 -17.93 -8.27 -11.75
CA PHE A 109 -17.15 -7.29 -11.00
C PHE A 109 -17.54 -5.87 -11.41
N LYS A 110 -17.54 -5.58 -12.73
CA LYS A 110 -17.89 -4.25 -13.24
C LYS A 110 -19.29 -3.84 -12.78
N ALA A 111 -20.28 -4.73 -12.88
CA ALA A 111 -21.66 -4.44 -12.50
C ALA A 111 -21.78 -4.13 -10.99
N ALA A 112 -21.20 -4.98 -10.13
CA ALA A 112 -21.26 -4.79 -8.68
C ALA A 112 -20.51 -3.53 -8.22
N ILE A 113 -19.34 -3.23 -8.80
CA ILE A 113 -18.60 -2.00 -8.51
C ILE A 113 -19.36 -0.78 -8.99
N GLN A 114 -19.98 -0.82 -10.18
CA GLN A 114 -20.78 0.30 -10.68
C GLN A 114 -21.98 0.62 -9.78
N GLU A 115 -22.70 -0.41 -9.31
CA GLU A 115 -23.78 -0.22 -8.33
C GLU A 115 -23.26 0.38 -7.02
N TYR A 116 -22.16 -0.17 -6.48
CA TYR A 116 -21.61 0.25 -5.21
C TYR A 116 -21.02 1.68 -5.24
N VAL A 117 -20.30 2.04 -6.30
CA VAL A 117 -19.78 3.40 -6.51
C VAL A 117 -20.93 4.40 -6.63
N GLY A 118 -21.97 4.07 -7.41
CA GLY A 118 -23.15 4.91 -7.57
C GLY A 118 -23.83 5.19 -6.23
N PHE A 119 -23.96 4.16 -5.39
CA PHE A 119 -24.49 4.31 -4.04
C PHE A 119 -23.60 5.16 -3.12
N GLN A 120 -22.29 4.85 -3.07
CA GLN A 120 -21.34 5.51 -2.16
C GLN A 120 -21.14 7.00 -2.47
N LEU A 121 -21.19 7.40 -3.75
CA LEU A 121 -20.93 8.78 -4.20
C LEU A 121 -22.17 9.54 -4.65
N ASP A 122 -23.35 8.89 -4.70
CA ASP A 122 -24.59 9.48 -5.21
C ASP A 122 -24.49 9.92 -6.69
N LEU A 123 -23.80 9.10 -7.51
CA LEU A 123 -23.50 9.42 -8.91
C LEU A 123 -24.33 8.60 -9.89
N THR A 124 -24.62 9.21 -11.05
CA THR A 124 -25.27 8.56 -12.20
C THR A 124 -24.63 9.02 -13.52
N GLY A 125 -24.95 8.35 -14.63
CA GLY A 125 -24.48 8.71 -15.98
C GLY A 125 -22.95 8.71 -16.12
N ASP A 126 -22.42 9.61 -16.95
CA ASP A 126 -20.99 9.68 -17.28
C ASP A 126 -20.09 9.88 -16.05
N ALA A 127 -20.56 10.62 -15.03
CA ALA A 127 -19.79 10.83 -13.80
C ALA A 127 -19.59 9.52 -13.03
N LEU A 128 -20.61 8.64 -13.01
CA LEU A 128 -20.50 7.31 -12.44
C LEU A 128 -19.54 6.44 -13.26
N GLU A 129 -19.65 6.47 -14.59
CA GLU A 129 -18.75 5.69 -15.45
C GLU A 129 -17.28 6.06 -15.23
N GLN A 130 -16.98 7.35 -15.08
CA GLN A 130 -15.63 7.82 -14.76
C GLN A 130 -15.17 7.39 -13.37
N ALA A 131 -16.02 7.52 -12.35
CA ALA A 131 -15.69 7.12 -10.98
C ALA A 131 -15.40 5.61 -10.87
N VAL A 132 -16.09 4.77 -11.66
CA VAL A 132 -15.84 3.32 -11.72
C VAL A 132 -14.42 3.00 -12.20
N LEU A 133 -13.83 3.82 -13.08
CA LEU A 133 -12.46 3.60 -13.60
C LEU A 133 -11.36 3.76 -12.53
N GLU A 134 -11.69 4.34 -11.38
CA GLU A 134 -10.79 4.36 -10.21
C GLU A 134 -10.57 2.95 -9.62
N HIS A 135 -11.49 2.02 -9.89
CA HIS A 135 -11.50 0.67 -9.34
C HIS A 135 -11.44 -0.43 -10.43
N TYR A 136 -11.73 -0.07 -11.68
CA TYR A 136 -11.83 -1.00 -12.81
C TYR A 136 -10.99 -0.56 -14.02
N VAL A 137 -10.27 -1.51 -14.63
CA VAL A 137 -9.62 -1.35 -15.92
C VAL A 137 -10.11 -2.45 -16.86
N PRO A 138 -10.69 -2.11 -18.03
CA PRO A 138 -11.18 -3.10 -18.99
C PRO A 138 -10.12 -4.11 -19.41
N GLY A 139 -10.48 -5.40 -19.38
CA GLY A 139 -9.60 -6.52 -19.72
C GLY A 139 -8.49 -6.78 -18.70
N ARG A 140 -8.52 -6.13 -17.53
CA ARG A 140 -7.51 -6.26 -16.47
C ARG A 140 -8.18 -6.64 -15.15
N ALA A 141 -8.89 -7.77 -15.13
CA ALA A 141 -9.44 -8.37 -13.91
C ALA A 141 -8.69 -9.65 -13.54
N ALA A 142 -8.53 -9.88 -12.24
CA ALA A 142 -7.89 -11.05 -11.66
C ALA A 142 -8.80 -11.67 -10.59
N ALA A 143 -8.72 -12.99 -10.44
CA ALA A 143 -9.33 -13.70 -9.34
C ALA A 143 -8.27 -13.97 -8.27
N ILE A 144 -8.56 -13.57 -7.04
CA ILE A 144 -7.73 -13.72 -5.86
C ILE A 144 -8.37 -14.76 -4.94
N HIS A 145 -7.56 -15.71 -4.49
CA HIS A 145 -7.96 -16.76 -3.56
C HIS A 145 -7.52 -16.44 -2.13
N VAL A 146 -8.38 -16.74 -1.16
CA VAL A 146 -8.13 -16.48 0.26
C VAL A 146 -8.55 -17.70 1.06
N LEU A 147 -7.59 -18.30 1.76
CA LEU A 147 -7.83 -19.33 2.76
C LEU A 147 -7.83 -18.66 4.14
N PRO A 148 -8.95 -18.71 4.89
CA PRO A 148 -8.98 -18.19 6.25
C PRO A 148 -7.96 -18.91 7.16
N GLN A 149 -7.37 -18.15 8.08
CA GLN A 149 -6.37 -18.64 9.01
C GLN A 149 -6.91 -19.82 9.84
N GLY A 150 -6.12 -20.89 9.92
CA GLY A 150 -6.48 -22.09 10.68
C GLY A 150 -7.40 -23.07 9.94
N CYS A 151 -7.93 -22.71 8.77
CA CYS A 151 -8.70 -23.64 7.94
C CYS A 151 -7.78 -24.61 7.17
N THR A 152 -8.32 -25.78 6.87
CA THR A 152 -7.72 -26.70 5.89
C THR A 152 -7.89 -26.11 4.48
N ALA A 153 -6.91 -26.33 3.61
CA ALA A 153 -6.96 -25.97 2.20
C ALA A 153 -7.89 -26.91 1.39
N ASP A 154 -9.11 -27.08 1.89
CA ASP A 154 -10.22 -27.66 1.15
C ASP A 154 -10.80 -26.60 0.20
N PRO A 155 -11.15 -26.94 -1.06
CA PRO A 155 -11.81 -26.02 -1.97
C PRO A 155 -13.02 -25.29 -1.40
N SER A 156 -13.79 -25.89 -0.47
CA SER A 156 -14.94 -25.24 0.17
C SER A 156 -14.54 -24.10 1.12
N ASN A 157 -13.31 -24.11 1.62
CA ASN A 157 -12.79 -23.11 2.55
C ASN A 157 -12.06 -21.97 1.81
N ILE A 158 -11.68 -22.18 0.55
CA ILE A 158 -10.95 -21.19 -0.25
C ILE A 158 -11.96 -20.24 -0.88
N ARG A 159 -11.96 -19.00 -0.41
CA ARG A 159 -12.82 -17.95 -0.95
C ARG A 159 -12.19 -17.31 -2.17
N ARG A 160 -13.02 -16.96 -3.14
CA ARG A 160 -12.62 -16.40 -4.43
C ARG A 160 -13.19 -15.00 -4.59
N TYR A 161 -12.33 -14.03 -4.86
CA TYR A 161 -12.71 -12.63 -5.06
C TYR A 161 -12.17 -12.08 -6.37
N ILE A 162 -12.94 -11.25 -7.04
CA ILE A 162 -12.54 -10.62 -8.29
C ILE A 162 -12.05 -9.20 -7.99
N VAL A 163 -10.90 -8.85 -8.54
CA VAL A 163 -10.29 -7.51 -8.43
C VAL A 163 -9.90 -6.99 -9.80
N SER A 164 -9.64 -5.69 -9.90
CA SER A 164 -9.09 -5.09 -11.12
C SER A 164 -8.00 -4.06 -10.81
N ARG A 165 -8.38 -2.81 -10.50
CA ARG A 165 -7.41 -1.74 -10.23
C ARG A 165 -7.11 -1.65 -8.73
N PRO A 166 -5.84 -1.72 -8.31
CA PRO A 166 -5.50 -1.43 -6.92
C PRO A 166 -5.72 0.07 -6.61
N VAL A 167 -6.30 0.35 -5.45
CA VAL A 167 -6.44 1.71 -4.90
C VAL A 167 -5.28 2.11 -3.99
N VAL A 168 -4.50 1.11 -3.55
CA VAL A 168 -3.23 1.28 -2.83
C VAL A 168 -2.21 0.36 -3.49
N ALA A 169 -1.02 0.91 -3.78
CA ALA A 169 0.09 0.16 -4.35
C ALA A 169 1.41 0.54 -3.65
N PRO A 170 2.38 -0.38 -3.56
CA PRO A 170 3.62 -0.11 -2.86
C PRO A 170 4.52 0.84 -3.65
N LEU A 171 5.05 1.87 -2.97
CA LEU A 171 5.99 2.84 -3.52
C LEU A 171 7.46 2.42 -3.33
N HIS A 172 7.71 1.46 -2.45
CA HIS A 172 9.04 0.99 -2.10
C HIS A 172 9.18 -0.51 -2.37
N LEU A 173 10.43 -0.91 -2.65
CA LEU A 173 10.75 -2.32 -2.86
C LEU A 173 10.54 -3.11 -1.56
N THR A 174 11.19 -2.66 -0.49
CA THR A 174 11.22 -3.32 0.81
C THR A 174 10.11 -2.82 1.73
N GLY A 175 9.85 -3.60 2.79
CA GLY A 175 8.82 -3.29 3.80
C GLY A 175 7.50 -3.97 3.51
N ARG A 176 6.39 -3.38 3.98
CA ARG A 176 5.06 -4.02 3.96
C ARG A 176 4.54 -4.34 2.55
N GLY A 177 5.02 -3.66 1.52
CA GLY A 177 4.60 -3.93 0.14
C GLY A 177 3.09 -3.82 -0.08
N THR A 178 2.40 -3.02 0.73
CA THR A 178 0.93 -3.05 0.86
C THR A 178 0.23 -2.78 -0.45
N ARG A 179 -0.73 -3.64 -0.79
CA ARG A 179 -1.59 -3.49 -1.95
C ARG A 179 -3.05 -3.63 -1.55
N GLY A 180 -3.88 -2.69 -1.98
CA GLY A 180 -5.29 -2.60 -1.59
C GLY A 180 -6.21 -2.62 -2.80
N TYR A 181 -7.31 -3.36 -2.73
CA TYR A 181 -8.29 -3.50 -3.80
C TYR A 181 -9.71 -3.34 -3.27
N TRP A 182 -10.56 -2.69 -4.07
CA TRP A 182 -11.98 -3.01 -4.04
C TRP A 182 -12.16 -4.34 -4.79
N ALA A 183 -12.85 -5.28 -4.16
CA ALA A 183 -13.02 -6.63 -4.65
C ALA A 183 -14.49 -7.04 -4.58
N VAL A 184 -14.87 -8.01 -5.40
CA VAL A 184 -16.22 -8.58 -5.39
C VAL A 184 -16.12 -10.06 -5.07
N ASP A 185 -16.84 -10.51 -4.05
CA ASP A 185 -16.95 -11.93 -3.71
C ASP A 185 -17.67 -12.67 -4.85
N ALA A 186 -17.03 -13.70 -5.41
CA ALA A 186 -17.57 -14.43 -6.55
C ALA A 186 -18.83 -15.23 -6.20
N GLY A 187 -19.04 -15.55 -4.91
CA GLY A 187 -20.17 -16.34 -4.43
C GLY A 187 -21.43 -15.49 -4.20
N ASP A 188 -21.31 -14.41 -3.41
CA ASP A 188 -22.47 -13.61 -2.97
C ASP A 188 -22.53 -12.20 -3.58
N ARG A 189 -21.56 -11.83 -4.44
CA ARG A 189 -21.45 -10.54 -5.15
C ARG A 189 -21.27 -9.32 -4.25
N ARG A 190 -20.99 -9.49 -2.96
CA ARG A 190 -20.74 -8.35 -2.07
C ARG A 190 -19.42 -7.68 -2.43
N VAL A 191 -19.38 -6.35 -2.30
CA VAL A 191 -18.15 -5.58 -2.43
C VAL A 191 -17.40 -5.64 -1.09
N VAL A 192 -16.13 -6.01 -1.14
CA VAL A 192 -15.19 -6.09 0.00
C VAL A 192 -13.91 -5.34 -0.33
N PHE A 193 -13.08 -5.10 0.68
CA PHE A 193 -11.73 -4.57 0.52
C PHE A 193 -10.72 -5.68 0.79
N ILE A 194 -9.76 -5.89 -0.12
CA ILE A 194 -8.65 -6.82 0.08
C ILE A 194 -7.37 -6.01 0.30
N LYS A 195 -6.68 -6.30 1.40
CA LYS A 195 -5.36 -5.76 1.76
C LYS A 195 -4.34 -6.90 1.74
N ASP A 196 -3.41 -6.84 0.79
CA ASP A 196 -2.21 -7.66 0.76
C ASP A 196 -1.07 -6.91 1.43
N THR A 197 -0.31 -7.57 2.30
CA THR A 197 0.78 -6.97 3.06
C THR A 197 1.80 -8.02 3.48
N TRP A 198 3.05 -7.60 3.63
CA TRP A 198 4.15 -8.43 4.09
C TRP A 198 4.41 -8.11 5.56
N ARG A 199 3.95 -8.99 6.44
CA ARG A 199 4.04 -8.80 7.89
C ARG A 199 5.40 -9.27 8.40
N ASN A 200 6.02 -8.46 9.26
CA ASN A 200 7.27 -8.83 9.93
C ASN A 200 6.95 -9.81 11.06
N CYS A 201 7.35 -11.07 10.91
CA CYS A 201 7.01 -12.12 11.89
C CYS A 201 7.79 -12.01 13.21
N GLU A 202 8.92 -11.31 13.21
CA GLU A 202 9.80 -11.18 14.39
C GLU A 202 9.33 -10.05 15.32
N VAL A 203 8.72 -9.00 14.76
CA VAL A 203 8.31 -7.79 15.52
C VAL A 203 6.78 -7.70 15.65
N MET A 204 6.03 -8.21 14.68
CA MET A 204 4.56 -8.12 14.61
C MET A 204 3.96 -9.52 14.61
N ALA A 205 3.93 -10.14 15.80
CA ALA A 205 3.41 -11.50 15.96
C ALA A 205 1.89 -11.59 15.75
N ALA A 206 1.15 -10.53 16.08
CA ALA A 206 -0.32 -10.51 15.96
C ALA A 206 -0.74 -10.21 14.51
N TRP A 207 -1.74 -10.95 14.02
CA TRP A 207 -2.40 -10.64 12.76
C TRP A 207 -3.33 -9.42 12.92
N GLU A 208 -3.31 -8.50 11.95
CA GLU A 208 -4.21 -7.34 11.96
C GLU A 208 -5.67 -7.78 12.00
N GLY A 209 -6.04 -8.80 11.22
CA GLY A 209 -7.40 -9.35 11.21
C GLY A 209 -7.85 -9.88 12.56
N GLU A 210 -6.98 -10.55 13.31
CA GLU A 210 -7.31 -11.02 14.67
C GLU A 210 -7.46 -9.84 15.64
N THR A 211 -6.59 -8.83 15.51
CA THR A 211 -6.68 -7.60 16.30
C THR A 211 -8.02 -6.89 16.09
N LEU A 212 -8.43 -6.72 14.83
CA LEU A 212 -9.72 -6.12 14.45
C LEU A 212 -10.90 -6.96 14.94
N GLN A 213 -10.88 -8.28 14.76
CA GLN A 213 -11.93 -9.19 15.25
C GLN A 213 -12.11 -9.05 16.76
N ARG A 214 -11.01 -9.10 17.53
CA ARG A 214 -11.04 -8.96 18.99
C ARG A 214 -11.64 -7.63 19.43
N MET A 215 -11.25 -6.52 18.79
CA MET A 215 -11.83 -5.21 19.10
C MET A 215 -13.32 -5.15 18.75
N HIS A 216 -13.73 -5.78 17.65
CA HIS A 216 -15.14 -5.86 17.27
C HIS A 216 -15.96 -6.68 18.29
N ASP A 217 -15.44 -7.82 18.75
CA ASP A 217 -16.06 -8.66 19.78
C ASP A 217 -16.17 -7.94 21.14
N GLN A 218 -15.24 -7.03 21.42
CA GLN A 218 -15.27 -6.13 22.57
C GLN A 218 -16.20 -4.92 22.37
N GLY A 219 -16.86 -4.82 21.23
CA GLY A 219 -17.86 -3.80 20.93
C GLY A 219 -17.27 -2.43 20.55
N VAL A 220 -16.02 -2.37 20.07
CA VAL A 220 -15.43 -1.15 19.51
C VAL A 220 -16.12 -0.80 18.19
N ARG A 221 -16.67 0.40 18.11
CA ARG A 221 -17.37 0.92 16.93
C ARG A 221 -16.42 1.62 15.95
N TYR A 222 -16.90 1.80 14.72
CA TYR A 222 -16.24 2.59 13.66
C TYR A 222 -14.83 2.10 13.29
N ILE A 223 -14.65 0.78 13.37
CA ILE A 223 -13.49 0.04 12.86
C ILE A 223 -13.95 -0.92 11.75
N PRO A 224 -13.05 -1.35 10.84
CA PRO A 224 -13.40 -2.29 9.79
C PRO A 224 -13.94 -3.62 10.30
N SER A 225 -15.02 -4.11 9.69
CA SER A 225 -15.48 -5.48 9.89
C SER A 225 -14.60 -6.45 9.13
N VAL A 226 -14.12 -7.51 9.78
CA VAL A 226 -13.28 -8.54 9.16
C VAL A 226 -14.13 -9.65 8.56
N VAL A 227 -13.91 -9.97 7.28
CA VAL A 227 -14.61 -11.05 6.56
C VAL A 227 -13.82 -12.37 6.67
N CYS A 228 -12.51 -12.31 6.42
CA CYS A 228 -11.56 -13.40 6.63
C CYS A 228 -10.13 -12.87 6.44
N HIS A 229 -9.13 -13.61 6.90
CA HIS A 229 -7.72 -13.30 6.66
C HIS A 229 -6.86 -14.53 6.82
N GLY A 230 -5.63 -14.51 6.30
CA GLY A 230 -4.68 -15.61 6.48
C GLY A 230 -3.33 -15.35 5.84
N ASP A 231 -2.32 -16.09 6.28
CA ASP A 231 -1.04 -16.18 5.57
C ASP A 231 -1.23 -16.93 4.24
N LEU A 232 -0.50 -16.52 3.21
CA LEU A 232 -0.66 -17.10 1.87
C LEU A 232 0.27 -18.31 1.66
N PRO A 233 -0.23 -19.42 1.09
CA PRO A 233 0.61 -20.52 0.67
C PRO A 233 1.34 -20.19 -0.63
N ASP A 234 2.48 -20.83 -0.87
CA ASP A 234 3.17 -20.77 -2.18
C ASP A 234 2.28 -21.33 -3.29
N CYS A 235 1.52 -22.38 -2.99
CA CYS A 235 0.45 -22.91 -3.82
C CYS A 235 -0.53 -23.72 -2.96
N PHE A 236 -1.79 -23.82 -3.38
CA PHE A 236 -2.75 -24.68 -2.67
C PHE A 236 -2.42 -26.16 -2.92
N PRO A 237 -2.43 -27.01 -1.88
CA PRO A 237 -2.20 -28.43 -2.04
C PRO A 237 -3.35 -29.10 -2.80
N ASN A 238 -3.04 -30.19 -3.52
CA ASN A 238 -4.05 -30.96 -4.25
C ASN A 238 -5.00 -31.73 -3.32
N GLU A 239 -4.54 -32.08 -2.12
CA GLU A 239 -5.31 -32.82 -1.12
C GLU A 239 -5.68 -31.88 0.04
N PRO A 240 -6.92 -31.95 0.56
CA PRO A 240 -7.34 -31.12 1.69
C PRO A 240 -6.50 -31.37 2.95
N ARG A 241 -5.71 -30.37 3.35
CA ARG A 241 -4.90 -30.38 4.57
C ARG A 241 -4.54 -28.97 5.04
N PRO A 242 -4.08 -28.80 6.28
CA PRO A 242 -3.49 -27.53 6.72
C PRO A 242 -2.24 -27.18 5.89
N ILE A 243 -2.00 -25.88 5.70
CA ILE A 243 -0.78 -25.35 5.09
C ILE A 243 0.35 -25.37 6.13
N ALA A 244 1.45 -26.06 5.80
CA ALA A 244 2.61 -26.10 6.67
C ALA A 244 3.33 -24.73 6.69
N GLY A 245 4.09 -24.45 7.76
CA GLY A 245 4.74 -23.13 7.93
C GLY A 245 5.79 -22.82 6.86
N ASP A 246 6.44 -23.86 6.33
CA ASP A 246 7.45 -23.82 5.25
C ASP A 246 6.85 -23.82 3.84
N GLU A 247 5.53 -23.95 3.71
CA GLU A 247 4.78 -23.85 2.44
C GLU A 247 4.12 -22.47 2.28
N ARG A 248 4.49 -21.51 3.12
CA ARG A 248 3.98 -20.13 3.11
C ARG A 248 4.91 -19.23 2.32
N GLN A 249 4.32 -18.28 1.60
CA GLN A 249 5.07 -17.24 0.92
C GLN A 249 5.83 -16.39 1.94
N CYS A 250 7.15 -16.57 1.95
CA CYS A 250 8.07 -15.85 2.82
C CYS A 250 9.17 -15.18 2.00
N THR A 251 9.74 -14.11 2.55
CA THR A 251 11.04 -13.61 2.09
C THR A 251 12.13 -14.65 2.36
N ALA A 252 13.21 -14.60 1.58
CA ALA A 252 14.39 -15.43 1.83
C ALA A 252 15.66 -14.59 1.98
N THR A 253 15.64 -13.28 1.72
CA THR A 253 16.80 -12.41 1.94
C THR A 253 17.26 -12.45 3.40
N ASP A 254 16.35 -12.61 4.35
CA ASP A 254 16.64 -12.72 5.77
C ASP A 254 17.44 -13.97 6.15
N GLU A 255 17.37 -15.06 5.37
CA GLU A 255 18.13 -16.29 5.63
C GLU A 255 19.65 -16.06 5.53
N PHE A 256 20.06 -15.05 4.77
CA PHE A 256 21.46 -14.73 4.53
C PHE A 256 22.04 -13.70 5.50
N ARG A 257 21.22 -13.14 6.42
CA ARG A 257 21.61 -12.00 7.29
C ARG A 257 22.81 -12.25 8.22
N GLY A 258 23.17 -13.52 8.45
CA GLY A 258 24.29 -13.92 9.31
C GLY A 258 25.59 -14.25 8.56
N LEU A 259 25.62 -14.12 7.23
CA LEU A 259 26.76 -14.53 6.42
C LEU A 259 27.83 -13.42 6.32
N PRO A 260 29.11 -13.78 6.16
CA PRO A 260 30.21 -12.82 6.18
C PRO A 260 30.20 -11.84 5.00
N TRP A 261 29.47 -12.16 3.92
CA TRP A 261 29.37 -11.32 2.72
C TRP A 261 28.20 -10.32 2.75
N VAL A 262 27.42 -10.27 3.84
CA VAL A 262 26.33 -9.30 3.98
C VAL A 262 26.87 -7.88 3.88
N CYS A 263 26.28 -7.09 2.98
CA CYS A 263 26.67 -5.69 2.79
C CYS A 263 26.49 -4.88 4.08
N GLN A 264 27.49 -4.06 4.37
CA GLN A 264 27.42 -3.05 5.44
C GLN A 264 27.12 -1.68 4.84
N VAL A 265 26.25 -0.92 5.48
CA VAL A 265 25.95 0.48 5.13
C VAL A 265 26.50 1.34 6.26
N ASN A 266 27.43 2.24 5.93
CA ASN A 266 28.13 3.08 6.92
C ASN A 266 28.79 2.28 8.07
N GLY A 267 29.36 1.11 7.74
CA GLY A 267 30.00 0.23 8.71
C GLY A 267 29.03 -0.55 9.61
N GLN A 268 27.72 -0.48 9.34
CA GLN A 268 26.69 -1.21 10.09
C GLN A 268 26.05 -2.29 9.22
N THR A 269 25.84 -3.47 9.80
CA THR A 269 25.09 -4.55 9.14
C THR A 269 23.63 -4.14 8.97
N VAL A 270 23.10 -4.30 7.77
CA VAL A 270 21.68 -4.04 7.47
C VAL A 270 20.81 -5.02 8.23
N ARG A 271 19.81 -4.53 8.95
CA ARG A 271 18.83 -5.38 9.63
C ARG A 271 17.79 -5.86 8.63
N VAL A 272 17.75 -7.17 8.43
CA VAL A 272 16.79 -7.84 7.56
C VAL A 272 15.97 -8.82 8.41
N TYR A 273 14.65 -8.78 8.26
CA TYR A 273 13.70 -9.58 9.02
C TYR A 273 12.92 -10.48 8.10
N LYS A 274 12.56 -11.67 8.59
CA LYS A 274 11.64 -12.54 7.86
C LYS A 274 10.27 -11.89 7.74
N GLN A 275 9.76 -11.83 6.52
CA GLN A 275 8.40 -11.37 6.24
C GLN A 275 7.57 -12.48 5.63
N THR A 276 6.32 -12.61 6.09
CA THR A 276 5.33 -13.55 5.52
C THR A 276 4.26 -12.76 4.79
N HIS A 277 3.86 -13.23 3.60
CA HIS A 277 2.79 -12.61 2.84
C HIS A 277 1.44 -12.93 3.49
N TYR A 278 0.67 -11.89 3.79
CA TYR A 278 -0.59 -11.94 4.51
C TYR A 278 -1.68 -11.20 3.74
N ARG A 279 -2.89 -11.77 3.74
CA ARG A 279 -4.05 -11.21 3.06
C ARG A 279 -5.20 -11.03 4.05
N LEU A 280 -5.77 -9.83 4.07
CA LEU A 280 -6.89 -9.42 4.92
C LEU A 280 -8.06 -8.98 4.05
N VAL A 281 -9.24 -9.54 4.30
CA VAL A 281 -10.50 -9.17 3.63
C VAL A 281 -11.41 -8.45 4.63
N LEU A 282 -11.79 -7.22 4.29
CA LEU A 282 -12.62 -6.34 5.10
C LEU A 282 -13.97 -6.11 4.42
N GLY A 283 -15.05 -6.16 5.20
CA GLY A 283 -16.40 -5.83 4.73
C GLY A 283 -16.68 -4.33 4.66
N THR A 284 -15.80 -3.51 5.24
CA THR A 284 -15.92 -2.05 5.25
C THR A 284 -15.17 -1.48 4.05
N VAL A 285 -15.90 -0.91 3.09
CA VAL A 285 -15.36 -0.40 1.83
C VAL A 285 -15.84 1.01 1.59
N GLY A 286 -14.92 1.95 1.42
CA GLY A 286 -15.26 3.36 1.26
C GLY A 286 -14.16 4.20 0.65
N TYR A 287 -14.38 5.51 0.65
CA TYR A 287 -13.45 6.48 0.08
C TYR A 287 -12.61 7.13 1.16
N ASN A 288 -11.36 7.47 0.84
CA ASN A 288 -10.52 8.22 1.76
C ASN A 288 -11.16 9.55 2.19
N LEU A 289 -10.88 10.03 3.41
CA LEU A 289 -11.36 11.30 3.96
C LEU A 289 -11.14 12.50 3.03
N ARG A 290 -10.10 12.46 2.16
CA ARG A 290 -9.92 13.43 1.06
C ARG A 290 -11.17 13.67 0.22
N ARG A 291 -12.11 12.72 0.15
CA ARG A 291 -13.35 12.78 -0.65
C ARG A 291 -14.56 13.27 0.14
N PHE A 292 -14.39 13.85 1.33
CA PHE A 292 -15.51 14.39 2.11
C PHE A 292 -16.29 15.45 1.30
N LYS A 293 -17.59 15.57 1.54
CA LYS A 293 -18.51 16.41 0.76
C LYS A 293 -18.51 17.87 1.23
N ASP A 294 -18.54 18.07 2.55
CA ASP A 294 -18.71 19.38 3.18
C ASP A 294 -18.29 19.36 4.67
N THR A 295 -18.33 20.54 5.31
CA THR A 295 -18.04 20.72 6.73
C THR A 295 -18.84 19.75 7.60
N LYS A 296 -20.13 19.54 7.31
CA LYS A 296 -20.99 18.61 8.08
C LYS A 296 -20.46 17.18 8.03
N GLU A 297 -20.12 16.67 6.85
CA GLU A 297 -19.57 15.31 6.73
C GLU A 297 -18.20 15.16 7.38
N LEU A 298 -17.31 16.16 7.25
CA LEU A 298 -16.01 16.15 7.92
C LEU A 298 -16.17 16.01 9.44
N MET A 299 -17.07 16.80 10.03
CA MET A 299 -17.28 16.83 11.48
C MET A 299 -17.92 15.56 12.04
N HIS A 300 -18.93 15.01 11.35
CA HIS A 300 -19.55 13.75 11.78
C HIS A 300 -18.60 12.55 11.62
N SER A 301 -17.91 12.45 10.47
CA SER A 301 -17.02 11.32 10.20
C SER A 301 -15.80 11.29 11.11
N THR A 302 -15.21 12.45 11.44
CA THR A 302 -14.08 12.51 12.37
C THR A 302 -14.48 12.33 13.83
N TYR A 303 -15.72 12.66 14.20
CA TYR A 303 -16.28 12.29 15.50
C TYR A 303 -16.49 10.76 15.64
N ASP A 304 -16.89 10.08 14.56
CA ASP A 304 -16.95 8.61 14.53
C ASP A 304 -15.55 8.00 14.75
N VAL A 305 -14.52 8.56 14.12
CA VAL A 305 -13.11 8.16 14.32
C VAL A 305 -12.65 8.41 15.77
N PHE A 306 -12.97 9.57 16.35
CA PHE A 306 -12.67 9.87 17.75
C PHE A 306 -13.34 8.86 18.69
N THR A 307 -14.57 8.46 18.38
CA THR A 307 -15.28 7.41 19.12
C THR A 307 -14.56 6.07 18.99
N ALA A 308 -14.09 5.69 17.80
CA ALA A 308 -13.30 4.46 17.60
C ALA A 308 -12.04 4.45 18.48
N MET A 309 -11.30 5.56 18.51
CA MET A 309 -10.08 5.72 19.31
C MET A 309 -10.35 5.56 20.81
N ARG A 310 -11.37 6.25 21.32
CA ARG A 310 -11.75 6.19 22.74
C ARG A 310 -12.25 4.81 23.14
N GLU A 311 -13.04 4.16 22.29
CA GLU A 311 -13.55 2.82 22.55
C GLU A 311 -12.46 1.76 22.45
N ALA A 312 -11.55 1.84 21.48
CA ALA A 312 -10.38 0.96 21.42
C ALA A 312 -9.53 1.09 22.70
N ARG A 313 -9.37 2.31 23.22
CA ARG A 313 -8.67 2.53 24.48
C ARG A 313 -9.36 1.88 25.67
N THR A 314 -10.66 2.11 25.81
CA THR A 314 -11.43 1.74 27.01
C THR A 314 -11.92 0.30 27.02
N LYS A 315 -12.26 -0.26 25.85
CA LYS A 315 -12.80 -1.62 25.69
C LYS A 315 -11.73 -2.64 25.31
N ALA A 316 -10.67 -2.21 24.62
CA ALA A 316 -9.64 -3.09 24.06
C ALA A 316 -8.20 -2.78 24.53
N SER A 317 -8.02 -1.82 25.45
CA SER A 317 -6.72 -1.40 25.96
C SER A 317 -5.70 -1.14 24.83
N ARG A 318 -6.11 -0.39 23.80
CA ARG A 318 -5.31 -0.18 22.59
C ARG A 318 -5.36 1.26 22.09
N ILE A 319 -4.26 1.71 21.49
CA ILE A 319 -4.15 3.00 20.77
C ILE A 319 -3.64 2.76 19.35
N HIS A 320 -3.94 3.66 18.42
CA HIS A 320 -3.70 3.48 16.98
C HIS A 320 -2.27 3.82 16.57
N ARG A 321 -1.72 4.94 17.06
CA ARG A 321 -0.36 5.43 16.80
C ARG A 321 -0.03 5.85 15.35
N ASP A 322 -1.01 5.89 14.45
CA ASP A 322 -0.82 6.32 13.06
C ASP A 322 -2.10 6.94 12.50
N ILE A 323 -2.66 7.90 13.22
CA ILE A 323 -3.80 8.66 12.73
C ILE A 323 -3.34 9.54 11.56
N SER A 324 -3.98 9.35 10.41
CA SER A 324 -3.64 10.07 9.19
C SER A 324 -4.87 10.28 8.32
N LEU A 325 -4.76 11.21 7.38
CA LEU A 325 -5.76 11.39 6.33
C LEU A 325 -6.00 10.08 5.54
N GLY A 326 -4.95 9.28 5.35
CA GLY A 326 -4.97 7.96 4.68
C GLY A 326 -5.80 6.91 5.40
N ASN A 327 -5.82 6.97 6.73
CA ASN A 327 -6.37 5.94 7.61
C ASN A 327 -7.82 6.22 8.06
N VAL A 328 -8.45 7.26 7.51
CA VAL A 328 -9.88 7.53 7.69
C VAL A 328 -10.61 7.29 6.37
N ILE A 329 -11.59 6.38 6.38
CA ILE A 329 -12.47 6.12 5.24
C ILE A 329 -13.91 6.53 5.53
N LEU A 330 -14.56 7.05 4.51
CA LEU A 330 -15.95 7.48 4.49
C LEU A 330 -16.78 6.39 3.82
N VAL A 331 -17.78 5.89 4.54
CA VAL A 331 -18.67 4.82 4.07
C VAL A 331 -20.12 5.28 4.18
N ARG A 332 -20.84 5.28 3.06
CA ARG A 332 -22.30 5.43 3.07
C ARG A 332 -22.91 4.14 3.59
N GLU A 333 -23.66 4.23 4.68
CA GLU A 333 -24.48 3.14 5.19
C GLU A 333 -25.89 3.24 4.61
N ARG A 334 -26.63 2.12 4.61
CA ARG A 334 -28.08 2.16 4.34
C ARG A 334 -28.74 3.00 5.42
N ASP A 335 -29.78 3.75 5.03
CA ASP A 335 -30.58 4.58 5.93
C ASP A 335 -29.86 5.79 6.56
N ARG A 336 -28.72 6.20 5.98
CA ARG A 336 -28.01 7.44 6.39
C ARG A 336 -27.66 8.32 5.19
N ASP A 337 -27.90 9.62 5.37
CA ASP A 337 -27.55 10.63 4.38
C ASP A 337 -26.07 11.04 4.44
N ILE A 338 -25.45 10.91 5.61
CA ILE A 338 -24.06 11.31 5.87
C ILE A 338 -23.21 10.03 5.98
N ARG A 339 -22.08 9.99 5.26
CA ARG A 339 -21.15 8.87 5.35
C ARG A 339 -20.51 8.82 6.73
N ARG A 340 -20.38 7.61 7.26
CA ARG A 340 -19.68 7.31 8.52
C ARG A 340 -18.18 7.33 8.31
N GLY A 341 -17.45 7.81 9.32
CA GLY A 341 -16.00 7.66 9.37
C GLY A 341 -15.61 6.33 10.00
N TYR A 342 -14.70 5.60 9.36
CA TYR A 342 -14.08 4.41 9.92
C TYR A 342 -12.57 4.58 9.98
N LEU A 343 -11.99 4.18 11.11
CA LEU A 343 -10.54 4.18 11.33
C LEU A 343 -9.94 2.85 10.90
N ILE A 344 -9.11 2.85 9.87
CA ILE A 344 -8.46 1.67 9.27
C ILE A 344 -6.96 1.62 9.57
N ASP A 345 -6.30 0.52 9.18
CA ASP A 345 -4.85 0.28 9.30
C ASP A 345 -4.35 0.20 10.76
N TRP A 346 -4.81 -0.83 11.47
CA TRP A 346 -4.47 -1.06 12.88
C TRP A 346 -3.14 -1.81 13.06
N GLU A 347 -2.34 -1.98 12.01
CA GLU A 347 -1.06 -2.69 12.07
C GLU A 347 -0.07 -1.98 13.01
N ALA A 348 0.00 -0.64 13.00
CA ALA A 348 0.90 0.12 13.87
C ALA A 348 0.39 0.26 15.32
N SER A 349 -0.81 -0.25 15.61
CA SER A 349 -1.45 -0.09 16.91
C SER A 349 -0.70 -0.84 18.02
N SER A 350 -0.85 -0.36 19.25
CA SER A 350 -0.24 -0.97 20.42
C SER A 350 -1.25 -1.16 21.53
N GLU A 351 -1.13 -2.30 22.23
CA GLU A 351 -1.72 -2.42 23.56
C GLU A 351 -1.13 -1.36 24.48
N VAL A 352 -1.86 -1.06 25.54
CA VAL A 352 -1.46 -0.08 26.54
C VAL A 352 -1.42 -0.72 27.91
N ASP A 353 -0.47 -0.29 28.72
CA ASP A 353 -0.37 -0.70 30.11
C ASP A 353 -1.43 0.02 30.97
N SER A 354 -1.46 -0.36 32.26
CA SER A 354 -2.38 0.22 33.25
C SER A 354 -2.24 1.72 33.43
N SER A 355 -1.13 2.33 33.00
CA SER A 355 -0.86 3.75 33.19
C SER A 355 -1.42 4.64 32.08
N GLY A 356 -1.67 4.11 30.87
CA GLY A 356 -1.86 5.01 29.72
C GLY A 356 -0.98 4.71 28.54
N LEU A 357 0.16 4.08 28.76
CA LEU A 357 1.26 4.14 27.81
C LEU A 357 1.25 2.92 26.90
N ALA A 358 1.63 3.13 25.63
CA ALA A 358 1.90 2.04 24.70
C ALA A 358 2.88 1.02 25.34
N CYS A 359 2.57 -0.27 25.21
CA CYS A 359 3.46 -1.35 25.65
C CYS A 359 4.83 -1.27 24.95
N PHE A 360 4.85 -0.88 23.67
CA PHE A 360 6.08 -0.75 22.88
C PHE A 360 6.48 0.72 22.74
N PRO A 361 7.71 1.09 23.15
CA PRO A 361 8.24 2.43 22.94
C PRO A 361 8.46 2.70 21.44
N GLY A 362 8.68 3.96 21.11
CA GLY A 362 9.19 4.35 19.80
C GLY A 362 8.23 5.26 19.04
N ARG A 363 8.83 6.18 18.29
CA ARG A 363 8.11 7.05 17.38
C ARG A 363 7.63 6.28 16.15
N THR A 364 6.32 6.25 15.97
CA THR A 364 5.65 5.71 14.77
C THR A 364 4.54 6.68 14.35
N GLY A 365 4.13 6.59 13.10
CA GLY A 365 3.02 7.37 12.55
C GLY A 365 3.43 8.32 11.44
N THR A 366 2.42 8.93 10.81
CA THR A 366 2.57 9.86 9.70
C THR A 366 3.09 11.23 10.18
N TRP A 367 4.27 11.64 9.69
CA TRP A 367 4.97 12.87 10.10
C TRP A 367 4.06 14.11 10.19
N LEU A 368 3.28 14.34 9.13
CA LEU A 368 2.40 15.49 8.98
C LEU A 368 1.44 15.66 10.16
N PHE A 369 0.94 14.55 10.70
CA PHE A 369 -0.09 14.56 11.74
C PHE A 369 0.48 14.22 13.13
N MET A 370 1.74 13.79 13.21
CA MET A 370 2.36 13.41 14.47
C MET A 370 2.29 14.54 15.52
N SER A 371 2.05 14.18 16.78
CA SER A 371 1.98 15.12 17.90
C SER A 371 3.30 15.89 18.06
N GLN A 372 3.22 17.13 18.53
CA GLN A 372 4.41 17.95 18.82
C GLN A 372 5.35 17.25 19.81
N ARG A 373 4.79 16.45 20.74
CA ARG A 373 5.54 15.68 21.72
C ARG A 373 6.40 14.62 21.03
N MET A 374 5.81 13.85 20.12
CA MET A 374 6.52 12.77 19.41
C MET A 374 7.46 13.32 18.32
N LEU A 375 7.25 14.53 17.83
CA LEU A 375 8.18 15.19 16.88
C LEU A 375 9.48 15.67 17.51
N SER A 376 9.57 15.74 18.84
CA SER A 376 10.83 16.07 19.53
C SER A 376 11.88 14.97 19.36
N HIS A 377 13.15 15.34 19.16
CA HIS A 377 14.26 14.40 19.14
C HIS A 377 14.46 13.70 20.50
N ASP A 378 14.10 14.37 21.61
CA ASP A 378 14.17 13.80 22.95
C ASP A 378 13.22 12.62 23.16
N ASN A 379 12.11 12.58 22.39
CA ASN A 379 11.00 11.65 22.62
C ASN A 379 10.96 10.49 21.62
N VAL A 380 12.04 10.24 20.87
CA VAL A 380 12.07 9.20 19.82
C VAL A 380 11.80 7.81 20.37
N ASN A 381 12.22 7.55 21.61
CA ASN A 381 12.02 6.28 22.32
C ASN A 381 10.91 6.34 23.35
N GLU A 382 10.13 7.43 23.41
CA GLU A 382 9.03 7.54 24.34
C GLU A 382 7.84 6.67 23.94
N LYS A 383 6.98 6.39 24.92
CA LYS A 383 5.73 5.66 24.70
C LYS A 383 4.61 6.63 24.33
N MET A 384 3.88 6.32 23.26
CA MET A 384 2.73 7.11 22.81
C MET A 384 1.52 6.90 23.73
N THR A 385 0.64 7.90 23.81
CA THR A 385 -0.62 7.89 24.55
C THR A 385 -1.82 8.13 23.61
N LEU A 386 -3.04 8.00 24.15
CA LEU A 386 -4.25 8.41 23.43
C LEU A 386 -4.24 9.90 23.09
N GLU A 387 -3.62 10.74 23.92
CA GLU A 387 -3.53 12.19 23.72
C GLU A 387 -2.74 12.53 22.46
N ASP A 388 -1.73 11.73 22.10
CA ASP A 388 -1.00 11.90 20.83
C ASP A 388 -1.87 11.54 19.63
N ASP A 389 -2.69 10.48 19.72
CA ASP A 389 -3.64 10.13 18.66
C ASP A 389 -4.73 11.21 18.53
N MET A 390 -5.20 11.79 19.64
CA MET A 390 -6.15 12.91 19.65
C MET A 390 -5.56 14.17 19.02
N GLU A 391 -4.30 14.47 19.31
CA GLU A 391 -3.61 15.62 18.70
C GLU A 391 -3.42 15.40 17.20
N SER A 392 -3.13 14.15 16.81
CA SER A 392 -3.03 13.77 15.41
C SER A 392 -4.36 13.92 14.67
N LEU A 393 -5.49 13.54 15.29
CA LEU A 393 -6.83 13.76 14.74
C LEU A 393 -7.16 15.26 14.58
N LEU A 394 -6.81 16.09 15.56
CA LEU A 394 -6.94 17.55 15.47
C LEU A 394 -6.17 18.10 14.25
N TYR A 395 -4.95 17.62 14.01
CA TYR A 395 -4.17 18.04 12.84
C TYR A 395 -4.71 17.50 11.52
N VAL A 396 -5.29 16.30 11.48
CA VAL A 396 -6.01 15.81 10.29
C VAL A 396 -7.18 16.73 9.96
N ILE A 397 -7.96 17.15 10.96
CA ILE A 397 -9.09 18.06 10.77
C ILE A 397 -8.61 19.45 10.35
N LEU A 398 -7.56 19.99 10.98
CA LEU A 398 -7.00 21.27 10.59
C LEU A 398 -6.45 21.24 9.15
N TYR A 399 -5.70 20.20 8.79
CA TYR A 399 -5.18 20.01 7.43
C TYR A 399 -6.30 19.97 6.39
N THR A 400 -7.34 19.17 6.66
CA THR A 400 -8.48 19.03 5.74
C THR A 400 -9.25 20.33 5.60
N ALA A 401 -9.48 21.05 6.70
CA ALA A 401 -10.14 22.34 6.70
C ALA A 401 -9.35 23.40 5.91
N LEU A 402 -8.04 23.50 6.12
CA LEU A 402 -7.18 24.43 5.39
C LEU A 402 -7.07 24.10 3.89
N ARG A 403 -7.23 22.84 3.51
CA ARG A 403 -7.12 22.44 2.11
C ARG A 403 -8.44 22.57 1.36
N TRP A 404 -9.57 22.34 2.04
CA TRP A 404 -10.85 22.10 1.38
C TRP A 404 -12.08 22.79 2.00
N LEU A 405 -11.94 23.59 3.05
CA LEU A 405 -13.03 24.40 3.59
C LEU A 405 -12.81 25.90 3.36
N PRO A 406 -13.88 26.71 3.23
CA PRO A 406 -13.72 28.14 2.97
C PRO A 406 -13.14 28.87 4.19
N HIS A 407 -12.08 29.65 3.97
CA HIS A 407 -11.44 30.48 4.99
C HIS A 407 -10.81 31.74 4.37
N ASN A 408 -10.46 32.71 5.21
CA ASN A 408 -9.85 33.98 4.77
C ASN A 408 -8.33 33.91 4.50
N TYR A 409 -7.66 32.79 4.79
CA TYR A 409 -6.22 32.68 4.62
C TYR A 409 -5.81 32.63 3.13
N PRO A 410 -4.86 33.46 2.65
CA PRO A 410 -4.54 33.53 1.22
C PRO A 410 -3.81 32.28 0.69
N ASP A 411 -4.27 31.73 -0.44
CA ASP A 411 -3.66 30.57 -1.13
C ASP A 411 -2.15 30.71 -1.34
N ARG A 412 -1.69 31.91 -1.74
CA ARG A 412 -0.26 32.19 -1.95
C ARG A 412 0.63 31.96 -0.72
N HIS A 413 0.04 31.95 0.47
CA HIS A 413 0.74 31.68 1.74
C HIS A 413 0.47 30.27 2.27
N LEU A 414 -0.56 29.56 1.77
CA LEU A 414 -0.88 28.21 2.23
C LEU A 414 0.28 27.24 1.99
N HIS A 415 0.96 27.31 0.85
CA HIS A 415 2.13 26.45 0.59
C HIS A 415 3.16 26.53 1.73
N LYS A 416 3.52 27.75 2.14
CA LYS A 416 4.48 27.96 3.23
C LYS A 416 3.91 27.48 4.57
N LEU A 417 2.64 27.74 4.85
CA LEU A 417 1.98 27.24 6.06
C LEU A 417 2.03 25.71 6.11
N PHE A 418 1.71 25.03 5.01
CA PHE A 418 1.70 23.58 4.95
C PHE A 418 3.09 23.00 5.19
N HIS A 419 4.09 23.56 4.52
CA HIS A 419 5.48 23.23 4.74
C HIS A 419 5.89 23.43 6.21
N ASP A 420 5.76 24.65 6.74
CA ASP A 420 6.26 25.02 8.06
C ASP A 420 5.52 24.31 9.21
N PHE A 421 4.21 24.07 9.05
CA PHE A 421 3.37 23.48 10.10
C PHE A 421 3.32 21.95 10.08
N PHE A 422 3.21 21.34 8.89
CA PHE A 422 2.99 19.90 8.77
C PHE A 422 4.25 19.15 8.29
N GLU A 423 5.02 19.71 7.35
CA GLU A 423 6.09 18.96 6.66
C GLU A 423 7.48 19.20 7.26
N ASP A 424 7.69 20.33 7.93
CA ASP A 424 9.00 20.76 8.43
C ASP A 424 9.70 19.66 9.24
N GLN A 425 10.93 19.35 8.82
CA GLN A 425 11.77 18.30 9.34
C GLN A 425 13.23 18.75 9.32
N ALA A 426 13.88 18.66 10.47
CA ALA A 426 15.31 18.89 10.64
C ALA A 426 15.98 17.62 11.19
N ASP A 427 17.29 17.49 10.97
CA ASP A 427 18.10 16.41 11.51
C ASP A 427 18.95 16.92 12.70
N PHE A 428 18.86 16.22 13.83
CA PHE A 428 19.69 16.46 14.99
C PHE A 428 20.44 15.18 15.34
N GLY A 429 21.68 15.06 14.87
CA GLY A 429 22.54 13.91 15.16
C GLY A 429 22.05 12.60 14.52
N GLY A 430 21.50 12.66 13.30
CA GLY A 430 20.92 11.52 12.58
C GLY A 430 19.48 11.20 13.00
N ILE A 431 18.90 12.00 13.89
CA ILE A 431 17.54 11.83 14.40
C ILE A 431 16.68 12.95 13.82
N PRO A 432 15.66 12.61 13.01
CA PRO A 432 14.78 13.64 12.50
C PRO A 432 13.88 14.21 13.61
N HIS A 433 13.62 15.50 13.60
CA HIS A 433 12.72 16.19 14.53
C HIS A 433 11.98 17.36 13.85
N GLY A 434 10.91 17.85 14.46
CA GLY A 434 10.09 18.92 13.89
C GLY A 434 9.08 19.48 14.89
N GLY A 435 7.99 20.06 14.39
CA GLY A 435 6.84 20.45 15.22
C GLY A 435 6.98 21.78 15.96
N LEU A 436 7.97 22.62 15.64
CA LEU A 436 8.12 23.96 16.24
C LEU A 436 6.88 24.84 16.01
N HIS A 437 6.32 24.83 14.80
CA HIS A 437 5.12 25.59 14.48
C HIS A 437 3.86 25.00 15.13
N LYS A 438 3.78 23.67 15.29
CA LYS A 438 2.74 23.00 16.08
C LYS A 438 2.77 23.48 17.54
N LEU A 439 3.96 23.50 18.16
CA LEU A 439 4.19 23.99 19.52
C LEU A 439 3.84 25.48 19.67
N ALA A 440 4.27 26.32 18.73
CA ALA A 440 3.95 27.75 18.74
C ALA A 440 2.44 27.99 18.61
N ASN A 441 1.75 27.20 17.78
CA ASN A 441 0.31 27.29 17.61
C ASN A 441 -0.48 26.76 18.81
N ALA A 442 -0.03 25.66 19.42
CA ALA A 442 -0.62 25.13 20.64
C ALA A 442 -0.56 26.16 21.77
N ARG A 443 0.62 26.77 22.01
CA ARG A 443 0.83 27.72 23.12
C ARG A 443 0.21 29.09 22.92
N GLY A 444 0.10 29.57 21.68
CA GLY A 444 -0.20 30.98 21.41
C GLY A 444 -1.05 31.25 20.17
N ARG A 445 -1.62 30.22 19.54
CA ARG A 445 -2.41 30.33 18.31
C ARG A 445 -1.67 31.07 17.19
N ALA A 446 -0.34 30.93 17.13
CA ALA A 446 0.52 31.71 16.23
C ALA A 446 0.09 31.67 14.75
N ILE A 447 -0.62 30.60 14.34
CA ILE A 447 -1.12 30.42 12.98
C ILE A 447 -2.64 30.50 12.97
N THR A 448 -3.33 29.69 13.78
CA THR A 448 -4.79 29.56 13.70
C THR A 448 -5.55 30.83 14.09
N ARG A 449 -4.94 31.76 14.84
CA ARG A 449 -5.57 33.07 15.15
C ARG A 449 -5.78 33.96 13.92
N GLU A 450 -4.97 33.77 12.88
CA GLU A 450 -5.04 34.58 11.64
C GLU A 450 -6.05 34.00 10.64
N ILE A 451 -6.67 32.85 10.97
CA ILE A 451 -7.50 32.05 10.08
C ILE A 451 -8.94 32.06 10.60
N ALA A 452 -9.82 32.72 9.85
CA ALA A 452 -11.25 32.68 10.04
C ALA A 452 -11.87 31.73 9.01
N PHE A 453 -12.43 30.63 9.48
CA PHE A 453 -13.26 29.74 8.66
C PHE A 453 -14.65 30.34 8.48
N LYS A 454 -15.24 30.13 7.30
CA LYS A 454 -16.55 30.69 6.96
C LYS A 454 -17.68 30.08 7.79
N ASP A 455 -17.58 28.80 8.10
CA ASP A 455 -18.51 28.13 9.01
C ASP A 455 -18.17 28.48 10.46
N ALA A 456 -19.06 29.23 11.10
CA ALA A 456 -18.84 29.73 12.46
C ALA A 456 -18.84 28.61 13.50
N SER A 457 -19.65 27.58 13.31
CA SER A 457 -19.76 26.44 14.23
C SER A 457 -18.48 25.60 14.20
N PHE A 458 -17.96 25.28 13.01
CA PHE A 458 -16.66 24.65 12.85
C PHE A 458 -15.54 25.48 13.49
N HIS A 459 -15.54 26.80 13.26
CA HIS A 459 -14.53 27.68 13.83
C HIS A 459 -14.58 27.71 15.37
N GLU A 460 -15.78 27.75 15.95
CA GLU A 460 -16.01 27.66 17.40
C GLU A 460 -15.52 26.32 17.96
N TRP A 461 -15.89 25.21 17.32
CA TRP A 461 -15.43 23.88 17.69
C TRP A 461 -13.90 23.80 17.67
N LEU A 462 -13.26 24.27 16.59
CA LEU A 462 -11.80 24.23 16.46
C LEU A 462 -11.13 25.01 17.60
N ASN A 463 -11.63 26.21 17.92
CA ASN A 463 -11.09 27.01 19.02
C ASN A 463 -11.25 26.31 20.37
N ALA A 464 -12.42 25.75 20.66
CA ALA A 464 -12.66 25.04 21.91
C ALA A 464 -11.77 23.79 22.06
N VAL A 465 -11.63 22.98 21.01
CA VAL A 465 -10.78 21.78 21.04
C VAL A 465 -9.30 22.14 21.17
N MET A 466 -8.84 23.17 20.47
CA MET A 466 -7.48 23.65 20.67
C MET A 466 -7.27 24.20 22.09
N ASP A 467 -8.27 24.83 22.70
CA ASP A 467 -8.21 25.32 24.09
C ASP A 467 -8.20 24.17 25.10
N TYR A 468 -8.86 23.04 24.80
CA TYR A 468 -8.71 21.83 25.59
C TYR A 468 -7.27 21.30 25.47
N HIS A 469 -6.74 21.16 24.24
CA HIS A 469 -5.39 20.65 23.96
C HIS A 469 -4.29 21.45 24.64
N CYS A 470 -4.34 22.78 24.56
CA CYS A 470 -3.39 23.66 25.21
C CYS A 470 -4.11 24.92 25.73
N PRO A 471 -4.59 24.89 26.99
CA PRO A 471 -5.35 25.99 27.56
C PRO A 471 -4.57 27.30 27.59
N PRO A 472 -5.19 28.44 27.19
CA PRO A 472 -4.62 29.75 27.43
C PRO A 472 -4.35 29.97 28.92
N LYS A 473 -3.29 30.72 29.26
CA LYS A 473 -2.89 30.97 30.67
C LYS A 473 -4.04 31.42 31.59
N LYS A 474 -5.02 32.16 31.06
CA LYS A 474 -6.18 32.66 31.81
C LYS A 474 -7.21 31.58 32.14
N LEU A 475 -7.31 30.54 31.31
CA LEU A 475 -8.29 29.45 31.43
C LEU A 475 -7.64 28.14 31.91
N GLN A 476 -6.35 28.13 32.19
CA GLN A 476 -5.59 26.93 32.52
C GLN A 476 -6.19 26.12 33.67
N LYS A 477 -6.70 26.80 34.71
CA LYS A 477 -7.36 26.14 35.85
C LYS A 477 -8.77 25.63 35.53
N GLU A 478 -9.49 26.30 34.62
CA GLU A 478 -10.86 25.93 34.25
C GLU A 478 -10.89 24.73 33.29
N LEU A 479 -9.90 24.66 32.40
CA LEU A 479 -9.78 23.64 31.36
C LEU A 479 -8.78 22.54 31.72
N GLU A 480 -8.27 22.52 32.95
CA GLU A 480 -7.35 21.50 33.45
C GLU A 480 -7.96 20.10 33.28
N GLY A 481 -7.19 19.16 32.70
CA GLY A 481 -7.62 17.79 32.49
C GLY A 481 -8.59 17.56 31.32
N ARG A 482 -9.13 18.60 30.68
CA ARG A 482 -10.12 18.42 29.58
C ARG A 482 -9.58 17.75 28.33
N TRP A 483 -8.27 17.77 28.12
CA TRP A 483 -7.61 17.00 27.06
C TRP A 483 -7.30 15.57 27.47
N SER A 484 -6.80 15.39 28.70
CA SER A 484 -6.36 14.08 29.21
C SER A 484 -7.52 13.14 29.56
N ASP A 485 -8.70 13.68 29.88
CA ASP A 485 -9.95 12.90 29.99
C ASP A 485 -10.80 13.09 28.73
N PRO A 486 -10.83 12.09 27.82
CA PRO A 486 -11.56 12.19 26.55
C PRO A 486 -13.07 12.37 26.69
N SER A 487 -13.65 12.13 27.88
CA SER A 487 -15.09 12.29 28.11
C SER A 487 -15.55 13.74 28.00
N PHE A 488 -14.68 14.71 28.32
CA PHE A 488 -14.98 16.13 28.14
C PHE A 488 -15.08 16.50 26.67
N LEU A 489 -14.11 16.07 25.85
CA LEU A 489 -14.14 16.30 24.41
C LEU A 489 -15.32 15.56 23.76
N ASP A 490 -15.63 14.35 24.21
CA ASP A 490 -16.78 13.59 23.72
C ASP A 490 -18.10 14.31 23.94
N SER A 491 -18.32 14.77 25.17
CA SER A 491 -19.55 15.46 25.56
C SER A 491 -19.72 16.74 24.77
N TYR A 492 -18.66 17.56 24.70
CA TYR A 492 -18.66 18.81 23.94
C TYR A 492 -18.91 18.58 22.45
N TRP A 493 -18.18 17.66 21.82
CA TRP A 493 -18.29 17.42 20.38
C TRP A 493 -19.65 16.83 20.01
N SER A 494 -20.17 15.89 20.81
CA SER A 494 -21.51 15.33 20.62
C SER A 494 -22.62 16.39 20.71
N GLU A 495 -22.56 17.24 21.74
CA GLU A 495 -23.49 18.35 21.92
C GLU A 495 -23.39 19.36 20.77
N HIS A 496 -22.17 19.69 20.35
CA HIS A 496 -21.92 20.60 19.23
C HIS A 496 -22.56 20.08 17.94
N LEU A 497 -22.42 18.78 17.62
CA LEU A 497 -23.04 18.17 16.44
C LEU A 497 -24.58 18.15 16.50
N GLN A 498 -25.16 18.12 17.70
CA GLN A 498 -26.62 18.09 17.89
C GLN A 498 -27.24 19.50 17.84
N THR A 499 -26.51 20.50 18.31
CA THR A 499 -27.04 21.87 18.53
C THR A 499 -26.67 22.84 17.41
N CYS A 500 -25.51 22.67 16.77
CA CYS A 500 -25.03 23.59 15.74
C CYS A 500 -25.49 23.20 14.33
N GLN A 501 -25.71 24.20 13.48
CA GLN A 501 -25.95 23.99 12.05
C GLN A 501 -24.64 24.10 11.29
N LEU A 502 -24.10 22.95 10.87
CA LEU A 502 -22.90 22.88 10.04
C LEU A 502 -23.22 23.07 8.55
N ALA A 503 -22.35 23.79 7.85
CA ALA A 503 -22.44 24.04 6.43
C ALA A 503 -22.45 22.75 5.60
N GLN A 504 -23.18 22.81 4.50
CA GLN A 504 -23.34 21.72 3.53
C GLN A 504 -22.98 22.23 2.14
N ASN A 505 -22.42 21.34 1.32
CA ASN A 505 -21.93 21.64 -0.03
C ASN A 505 -20.97 22.85 -0.10
N ASP A 506 -20.15 23.08 0.93
CA ASP A 506 -19.26 24.23 1.04
C ASP A 506 -17.80 23.93 0.70
N ARG A 507 -17.51 22.70 0.27
CA ARG A 507 -16.16 22.29 -0.09
C ARG A 507 -15.59 23.14 -1.21
N VAL A 508 -14.35 23.57 -1.00
CA VAL A 508 -13.50 24.29 -1.96
C VAL A 508 -12.20 23.52 -2.18
N ASP A 509 -11.33 23.98 -3.09
CA ASP A 509 -10.02 23.38 -3.33
C ASP A 509 -8.97 24.50 -3.37
N HIS A 510 -8.24 24.69 -2.27
CA HIS A 510 -7.21 25.72 -2.15
C HIS A 510 -5.83 25.23 -2.61
N SER A 511 -5.17 25.94 -3.50
CA SER A 511 -3.85 25.52 -3.99
C SER A 511 -2.79 25.57 -2.89
N VAL A 512 -2.16 24.44 -2.60
CA VAL A 512 -1.01 24.32 -1.67
C VAL A 512 0.32 24.12 -2.40
N ASP A 513 0.29 24.13 -3.74
CA ASP A 513 1.50 24.05 -4.56
C ASP A 513 2.30 25.36 -4.51
N PRO A 514 3.64 25.29 -4.64
CA PRO A 514 4.45 26.49 -4.74
C PRO A 514 4.02 27.33 -5.96
N PRO A 515 3.96 28.67 -5.84
CA PRO A 515 3.60 29.53 -6.96
C PRO A 515 4.57 29.30 -8.12
N ARG A 516 4.04 28.90 -9.29
CA ARG A 516 4.84 28.65 -10.49
C ARG A 516 5.64 29.91 -10.84
N ARG A 517 6.97 29.85 -10.71
CA ARG A 517 7.87 30.87 -11.25
C ARG A 517 7.81 30.82 -12.78
N ALA A 518 7.73 31.97 -13.44
CA ALA A 518 7.95 32.08 -14.87
C ALA A 518 9.33 31.50 -15.23
N HIS A 519 9.37 30.72 -16.31
CA HIS A 519 10.40 29.73 -16.66
C HIS A 519 11.86 30.21 -16.66
N THR A 520 12.74 29.35 -16.14
CA THR A 520 13.98 28.85 -16.80
C THR A 520 14.13 27.35 -16.47
N PRO A 521 14.67 26.51 -17.38
CA PRO A 521 14.55 25.05 -17.27
C PRO A 521 15.62 24.41 -16.38
N SER A 522 15.24 23.27 -15.76
CA SER A 522 16.00 22.35 -14.87
C SER A 522 15.82 22.68 -13.37
N THR A 523 15.46 21.78 -12.45
CA THR A 523 15.72 20.33 -12.33
C THR A 523 14.57 19.71 -11.50
N VAL A 524 14.24 18.45 -11.80
CA VAL A 524 13.05 17.73 -11.31
C VAL A 524 13.09 17.51 -9.78
N SER A 525 12.06 17.99 -9.09
CA SER A 525 11.70 17.63 -7.71
C SER A 525 10.53 16.65 -7.76
N LEU A 526 10.66 15.51 -7.09
CA LEU A 526 9.62 14.50 -6.95
C LEU A 526 8.71 14.91 -5.79
N SER A 527 7.60 15.58 -6.11
CA SER A 527 6.45 15.70 -5.22
C SER A 527 5.34 14.74 -5.65
N GLU A 528 4.72 14.11 -4.66
CA GLU A 528 3.54 13.27 -4.82
C GLU A 528 2.41 14.07 -5.47
N SER A 529 2.02 13.72 -6.68
CA SER A 529 0.73 14.09 -7.23
C SER A 529 0.28 13.09 -8.30
N SER A 530 -1.03 12.88 -8.28
CA SER A 530 -1.85 12.12 -9.23
C SER A 530 -1.44 12.33 -10.69
N VAL A 531 -0.99 11.26 -11.36
CA VAL A 531 -0.86 11.24 -12.81
C VAL A 531 -2.14 10.65 -13.41
N ALA A 532 -2.98 11.53 -13.94
CA ALA A 532 -3.99 11.15 -14.92
C ALA A 532 -3.25 10.56 -16.14
N LEU A 533 -3.53 9.29 -16.45
CA LEU A 533 -3.01 8.63 -17.65
C LEU A 533 -3.81 9.11 -18.85
N THR A 534 -3.14 9.83 -19.76
CA THR A 534 -3.64 10.07 -21.11
C THR A 534 -3.77 8.75 -21.88
N PRO A 535 -4.78 8.61 -22.77
CA PRO A 535 -4.95 7.41 -23.58
C PRO A 535 -3.82 7.30 -24.62
N PRO A 536 -3.48 6.07 -25.07
CA PRO A 536 -2.43 5.86 -26.06
C PRO A 536 -2.84 6.43 -27.43
N PRO A 537 -1.88 6.90 -28.25
CA PRO A 537 -2.16 7.30 -29.61
C PRO A 537 -2.61 6.08 -30.44
N ALA A 538 -3.62 6.30 -31.29
CA ALA A 538 -4.12 5.30 -32.23
C ALA A 538 -3.00 4.80 -33.15
N GLU A 539 -3.01 3.49 -33.43
CA GLU A 539 -2.10 2.85 -34.39
C GLU A 539 -2.22 3.50 -35.78
N PRO A 540 -1.11 3.72 -36.50
CA PRO A 540 -1.16 4.20 -37.86
C PRO A 540 -1.64 3.08 -38.80
N ALA A 541 -2.54 3.45 -39.71
CA ALA A 541 -2.98 2.60 -40.81
C ALA A 541 -1.78 2.17 -41.67
N VAL A 542 -1.66 0.86 -41.91
CA VAL A 542 -0.71 0.28 -42.85
C VAL A 542 -1.35 0.31 -44.24
N ASP A 543 -1.04 1.35 -45.01
CA ASP A 543 -1.19 1.39 -46.46
C ASP A 543 0.17 1.12 -47.12
N GLY A 544 0.17 0.26 -48.15
CA GLY A 544 1.23 0.22 -49.16
C GLY A 544 2.03 -1.08 -49.24
N GLU A 545 1.57 -2.00 -50.10
CA GLU A 545 2.37 -3.09 -50.66
C GLU A 545 3.64 -2.56 -51.37
N PRO A 546 4.80 -3.24 -51.25
CA PRO A 546 5.91 -3.03 -52.17
C PRO A 546 5.73 -3.88 -53.44
N GLN A 547 5.77 -3.20 -54.58
CA GLN A 547 5.79 -3.78 -55.92
C GLN A 547 7.00 -4.73 -56.12
N VAL A 548 6.73 -5.93 -56.65
CA VAL A 548 7.74 -6.83 -57.24
C VAL A 548 7.62 -6.77 -58.77
N PRO A 549 8.72 -6.71 -59.54
CA PRO A 549 8.65 -6.58 -60.98
C PRO A 549 8.34 -7.92 -61.68
N ARG A 550 7.64 -7.78 -62.81
CA ARG A 550 7.06 -8.81 -63.67
C ARG A 550 8.08 -9.83 -64.21
N SER A 551 7.65 -11.09 -64.28
CA SER A 551 7.85 -11.91 -65.49
C SER A 551 6.73 -12.94 -65.69
N ASN A 552 6.41 -13.17 -66.96
CA ASN A 552 5.37 -14.02 -67.57
C ASN A 552 5.25 -15.44 -66.93
N THR A 553 4.13 -16.16 -66.94
CA THR A 553 3.40 -16.65 -68.14
C THR A 553 2.14 -17.43 -67.68
N LEU A 554 1.06 -17.30 -68.46
CA LEU A 554 0.01 -18.30 -68.82
C LEU A 554 -0.62 -19.24 -67.76
N GLY A 555 -1.96 -19.24 -67.69
CA GLY A 555 -2.70 -20.44 -67.23
C GLY A 555 -4.14 -20.27 -66.76
N LYS A 556 -5.11 -20.36 -67.67
CA LYS A 556 -6.58 -20.37 -67.45
C LYS A 556 -7.09 -21.47 -66.50
N ARG A 557 -8.12 -21.15 -65.68
CA ARG A 557 -9.45 -21.83 -65.49
C ARG A 557 -9.90 -21.73 -64.02
N ARG A 558 -10.95 -20.97 -63.65
CA ARG A 558 -12.43 -21.17 -63.75
C ARG A 558 -13.02 -22.29 -62.84
N ARG A 559 -13.98 -21.85 -62.00
CA ARG A 559 -15.03 -22.58 -61.25
C ARG A 559 -14.56 -23.32 -59.98
N GLY A 560 -15.32 -23.36 -58.89
CA GLY A 560 -16.67 -22.86 -58.61
C GLY A 560 -17.09 -23.30 -57.21
N SER A 561 -17.93 -22.47 -56.60
CA SER A 561 -18.62 -22.64 -55.31
C SER A 561 -19.65 -23.77 -55.30
N ARG A 562 -19.81 -24.44 -54.14
CA ARG A 562 -21.06 -24.83 -53.44
C ARG A 562 -20.72 -25.90 -52.37
N GLU A 563 -20.89 -25.62 -51.08
CA GLU A 563 -22.14 -25.63 -50.28
C GLU A 563 -22.63 -27.03 -49.86
N THR A 564 -23.08 -27.09 -48.60
CA THR A 564 -23.91 -28.11 -47.91
C THR A 564 -23.22 -29.44 -47.54
N SER A 565 -23.55 -30.15 -46.47
CA SER A 565 -24.26 -29.92 -45.20
C SER A 565 -24.23 -31.26 -44.44
N ALA A 566 -24.14 -31.21 -43.11
CA ALA A 566 -24.75 -32.13 -42.15
C ALA A 566 -24.29 -33.61 -42.00
N GLN A 567 -24.00 -33.93 -40.72
CA GLN A 567 -24.31 -35.16 -39.97
C GLN A 567 -23.59 -36.48 -40.32
N ALA A 568 -22.81 -36.99 -39.37
CA ALA A 568 -23.23 -38.12 -38.53
C ALA A 568 -22.12 -38.54 -37.55
N GLU A 569 -22.58 -39.02 -36.40
CA GLU A 569 -21.86 -39.52 -35.24
C GLU A 569 -20.81 -40.59 -35.57
N ARG A 570 -19.65 -40.52 -34.90
CA ARG A 570 -18.90 -41.69 -34.48
C ARG A 570 -18.12 -41.39 -33.20
N MET A 571 -18.42 -42.19 -32.19
CA MET A 571 -17.64 -42.36 -30.98
C MET A 571 -16.17 -42.67 -31.32
N SER A 572 -15.26 -41.94 -30.70
CA SER A 572 -13.87 -42.37 -30.53
C SER A 572 -13.33 -41.79 -29.22
N GLU A 573 -12.83 -42.69 -28.39
CA GLU A 573 -12.23 -42.50 -27.08
C GLU A 573 -11.14 -41.40 -27.04
N PRO A 574 -10.96 -40.70 -25.91
CA PRO A 574 -9.85 -39.76 -25.77
C PRO A 574 -8.54 -40.51 -25.44
N PRO A 575 -7.39 -40.02 -25.90
CA PRO A 575 -6.11 -40.67 -25.64
C PRO A 575 -5.71 -40.53 -24.17
N THR A 576 -5.19 -41.64 -23.66
CA THR A 576 -4.64 -41.86 -22.32
C THR A 576 -3.58 -40.82 -21.95
N VAL A 577 -3.90 -39.98 -20.96
CA VAL A 577 -2.93 -39.15 -20.24
C VAL A 577 -2.01 -40.07 -19.44
N ARG A 578 -0.74 -40.16 -19.85
CA ARG A 578 0.30 -40.84 -19.08
C ARG A 578 0.49 -40.14 -17.73
N ARG A 579 0.01 -40.80 -16.68
CA ARG A 579 0.40 -40.58 -15.28
C ARG A 579 1.93 -40.52 -15.19
N ARG A 580 2.48 -39.39 -14.73
CA ARG A 580 3.80 -39.35 -14.10
C ARG A 580 3.58 -39.11 -12.60
N SER A 581 3.94 -40.12 -11.83
CA SER A 581 4.02 -40.14 -10.38
C SER A 581 4.77 -38.93 -9.85
N ALA A 582 4.20 -38.26 -8.85
CA ALA A 582 4.88 -37.28 -8.01
C ALA A 582 6.17 -37.90 -7.45
N ARG A 583 7.32 -37.36 -7.86
CA ARG A 583 8.60 -37.67 -7.22
C ARG A 583 8.83 -36.60 -6.15
N HIS A 584 9.06 -37.10 -4.95
CA HIS A 584 9.59 -36.42 -3.78
C HIS A 584 10.65 -35.37 -4.17
N VAL A 585 10.47 -34.12 -3.73
CA VAL A 585 11.47 -33.05 -3.85
C VAL A 585 12.52 -33.29 -2.77
N PRO A 586 13.80 -33.57 -3.09
CA PRO A 586 14.84 -33.59 -2.08
C PRO A 586 15.26 -32.17 -1.75
N ARG A 587 15.42 -31.88 -0.45
CA ARG A 587 16.18 -30.72 0.06
C ARG A 587 17.57 -30.69 -0.57
N VAL A 588 18.00 -29.52 -1.02
CA VAL A 588 19.42 -29.25 -1.24
C VAL A 588 19.98 -28.75 0.09
N ASP A 589 20.50 -29.67 0.90
CA ASP A 589 21.29 -29.34 2.09
C ASP A 589 22.65 -28.79 1.64
N TYR A 590 22.86 -27.48 1.77
CA TYR A 590 24.19 -26.89 1.63
C TYR A 590 25.04 -27.23 2.85
N THR A 591 25.84 -28.29 2.76
CA THR A 591 27.00 -28.51 3.63
C THR A 591 28.29 -28.23 2.86
N PRO A 592 29.18 -27.36 3.36
CA PRO A 592 30.42 -27.02 2.66
C PRO A 592 31.48 -28.12 2.89
N TYR A 593 31.74 -28.95 1.88
CA TYR A 593 32.93 -29.80 1.84
C TYR A 593 34.15 -28.99 1.39
N LEU A 594 34.95 -28.54 2.35
CA LEU A 594 36.33 -28.10 2.15
C LEU A 594 37.24 -29.33 1.97
N GLN A 595 37.58 -29.68 0.73
CA GLN A 595 38.80 -30.42 0.43
C GLN A 595 39.67 -29.61 -0.52
N ARG A 596 40.69 -28.93 0.04
CA ARG A 596 41.79 -28.33 -0.71
C ARG A 596 42.69 -29.44 -1.26
N SER A 597 42.65 -29.66 -2.57
CA SER A 597 43.70 -30.37 -3.29
C SER A 597 44.83 -29.40 -3.61
N THR A 598 46.00 -29.64 -3.02
CA THR A 598 47.26 -28.96 -3.33
C THR A 598 47.82 -29.48 -4.66
N ARG A 599 47.84 -28.63 -5.70
CA ARG A 599 48.69 -28.84 -6.87
C ARG A 599 49.88 -27.88 -6.85
N LYS A 600 51.05 -28.42 -6.50
CA LYS A 600 52.37 -27.83 -6.74
C LYS A 600 52.56 -27.58 -8.24
N LYS A 601 52.90 -26.34 -8.62
CA LYS A 601 53.54 -26.05 -9.91
C LYS A 601 55.06 -26.20 -9.73
N LYS A 602 55.70 -26.84 -10.71
CA LYS A 602 57.14 -26.68 -10.98
C LYS A 602 57.42 -25.26 -11.44
#